data_AF-A0A8H7L1T1-F1
#
_entry.id   AF-A0A8H7L1T1-F1
#
_cell.length_a   1.000
_cell.length_b   1.000
_cell.length_c   1.000
_cell.angle_alpha   90.00
_cell.angle_beta   90.00
_cell.angle_gamma   90.00
#
_symmetry.space_group_name_H-M   'P 1'
#
loop_
_entity.id
_entity.type
_entity.pdbx_description
1 polymer ?
#
loop_
_entity_poly.entity_id
_entity_poly.type
_entity_poly.pdbx_seq_one_letter_code
_entity_poly.pdbx_strand_id
1 'polypeptide(L)'
;MVELKVLGKMVLETALLRNERPNEVQNEFSSIDERGPGDLVLQNSRYKTRARASEQTSIVLTNERGDEFVGRAKGALGKTTEIVLNNGRSISGAIESVRTIGREDLTTSERARDEYILLALRGERTTQESPFIEYLWFSPPKMEIQAPSLYTISMSPSIASSLNESQKGVIKAMLDDSVPLVIAHGPPGTGKTSTITAAVKTWDESNIPVWVVAQSNVAVKNIAESLLKRQVNFKLIVSPDFYVEWHEHIYEEIQQHLLLTDELSADPGATERLINGCQVVLCTLSMLSSYLLQDRRVFQIVPVEVLVVDEASQIEIGEYMVSATKHRAA
;
A
#
# COMPACT_ATOMS: atom_id res chain seq x y z
N MET A 1 6.14 -30.30 1.81
CA MET A 1 6.14 -30.26 3.29
C MET A 1 6.77 -29.00 3.88
N VAL A 2 7.93 -28.54 3.41
CA VAL A 2 8.54 -27.27 3.88
C VAL A 2 7.64 -26.07 3.56
N GLU A 3 7.10 -26.03 2.34
CA GLU A 3 6.21 -24.95 1.88
C GLU A 3 4.97 -24.77 2.78
N LEU A 4 4.24 -25.86 3.03
CA LEU A 4 3.08 -25.85 3.94
C LEU A 4 3.43 -25.43 5.38
N LYS A 5 4.65 -25.72 5.87
CA LYS A 5 5.07 -25.25 7.20
C LYS A 5 5.26 -23.74 7.23
N VAL A 6 5.83 -23.16 6.18
CA VAL A 6 6.02 -21.70 6.06
C VAL A 6 4.66 -21.01 5.96
N LEU A 7 3.77 -21.50 5.09
CA LEU A 7 2.41 -20.96 4.96
C LEU A 7 1.63 -21.10 6.28
N GLY A 8 1.71 -22.26 6.93
CA GLY A 8 1.05 -22.50 8.22
C GLY A 8 1.55 -21.57 9.33
N LYS A 9 2.87 -21.33 9.40
CA LYS A 9 3.47 -20.37 10.33
C LYS A 9 2.94 -18.96 10.08
N MET A 10 2.88 -18.53 8.83
CA MET A 10 2.40 -17.20 8.47
C MET A 10 0.93 -17.00 8.86
N VAL A 11 0.05 -17.96 8.53
CA VAL A 11 -1.38 -17.89 8.91
C VAL A 11 -1.52 -17.78 10.43
N LEU A 12 -0.71 -18.53 11.19
CA LEU A 12 -0.72 -18.49 12.64
C LEU A 12 -0.26 -17.12 13.17
N GLU A 13 0.86 -16.59 12.69
CA GLU A 13 1.40 -15.28 13.13
C GLU A 13 0.41 -14.15 12.85
N THR A 14 -0.17 -14.10 11.64
CA THR A 14 -1.21 -13.13 11.30
C THR A 14 -2.42 -13.28 12.22
N ALA A 15 -2.88 -14.51 12.48
CA ALA A 15 -4.04 -14.76 13.34
C ALA A 15 -3.78 -14.30 14.79
N LEU A 16 -2.56 -14.51 15.31
CA LEU A 16 -2.14 -14.06 16.63
C LEU A 16 -2.12 -12.52 16.69
N LEU A 17 -1.45 -11.85 15.75
CA LEU A 17 -1.41 -10.38 15.68
C LEU A 17 -2.81 -9.78 15.55
N ARG A 18 -3.69 -10.41 14.75
CA ARG A 18 -5.08 -9.95 14.58
C ARG A 18 -5.91 -10.16 15.85
N ASN A 19 -5.61 -11.19 16.64
CA ASN A 19 -6.29 -11.43 17.93
C ASN A 19 -5.79 -10.51 19.05
N GLU A 20 -4.57 -9.98 18.95
CA GLU A 20 -4.05 -8.98 19.89
C GLU A 20 -4.61 -7.57 19.65
N ARG A 21 -5.11 -7.28 18.44
CA ARG A 21 -5.78 -6.01 18.15
C ARG A 21 -7.05 -5.88 19.00
N PRO A 22 -7.33 -4.70 19.57
CA PRO A 22 -8.52 -4.51 20.39
C PRO A 22 -9.78 -4.70 19.53
N ASN A 23 -10.76 -5.42 20.08
CA ASN A 23 -12.06 -5.65 19.43
C ASN A 23 -13.00 -4.44 19.54
N GLU A 24 -12.56 -3.41 20.25
CA GLU A 24 -13.28 -2.16 20.45
C GLU A 24 -12.30 -1.00 20.26
N VAL A 25 -12.68 -0.05 19.41
CA VAL A 25 -11.88 1.14 19.12
C VAL A 25 -12.73 2.38 19.37
N GLN A 26 -12.20 3.32 20.15
CA GLN A 26 -12.83 4.60 20.38
C GLN A 26 -12.73 5.47 19.11
N ASN A 27 -13.86 5.97 18.62
CA ASN A 27 -13.91 6.88 17.49
C ASN A 27 -13.92 8.33 17.99
N GLU A 28 -12.87 9.09 17.69
CA GLU A 28 -12.87 10.54 17.94
C GLU A 28 -13.77 11.24 16.90
N PHE A 29 -14.63 12.14 17.37
CA PHE A 29 -15.59 12.87 16.55
C PHE A 29 -15.77 14.33 16.99
N SER A 30 -16.19 15.16 16.04
CA SER A 30 -16.45 16.60 16.24
C SER A 30 -17.92 16.96 16.14
N SER A 31 -18.70 16.22 15.34
CA SER A 31 -20.15 16.40 15.23
C SER A 31 -20.83 15.13 14.74
N ILE A 32 -22.14 15.03 15.00
CA ILE A 32 -23.03 13.98 14.49
C ILE A 32 -24.30 14.67 14.01
N ASP A 33 -24.66 14.44 12.75
CA ASP A 33 -25.85 15.00 12.12
C ASP A 33 -26.77 13.86 11.67
N GLU A 34 -28.08 13.97 11.97
CA GLU A 34 -29.09 13.01 11.50
C GLU A 34 -29.76 13.55 10.23
N ARG A 35 -29.58 12.85 9.09
CA ARG A 35 -30.18 13.22 7.79
C ARG A 35 -31.63 12.73 7.67
N GLY A 36 -31.98 11.67 8.38
CA GLY A 36 -33.31 11.08 8.45
C GLY A 36 -33.33 9.99 9.53
N PRO A 37 -34.51 9.39 9.82
CA PRO A 37 -34.65 8.42 10.90
C PRO A 37 -33.63 7.28 10.83
N GLY A 38 -32.66 7.30 11.74
CA GLY A 38 -31.59 6.30 11.83
C GLY A 38 -30.48 6.41 10.77
N ASP A 39 -30.46 7.47 9.95
CA ASP A 39 -29.38 7.77 8.99
C ASP A 39 -28.53 8.94 9.52
N LEU A 40 -27.33 8.61 9.98
CA LEU A 40 -26.43 9.51 10.69
C LEU A 40 -25.16 9.77 9.89
N VAL A 41 -24.62 10.96 10.08
CA VAL A 41 -23.34 11.40 9.54
C VAL A 41 -22.45 11.81 10.70
N LEU A 42 -21.42 11.01 10.94
CA LEU A 42 -20.42 11.27 11.95
C LEU A 42 -19.25 12.01 11.31
N GLN A 43 -18.96 13.23 11.78
CA GLN A 43 -17.73 13.93 11.43
C GLN A 43 -16.64 13.53 12.42
N ASN A 44 -15.65 12.78 11.96
CA ASN A 44 -14.52 12.34 12.76
C ASN A 44 -13.51 13.48 12.96
N SER A 45 -13.00 13.61 14.20
CA SER A 45 -11.94 14.58 14.51
C SER A 45 -10.63 14.22 13.82
N ARG A 46 -10.37 12.91 13.70
CA ARG A 46 -9.20 12.34 13.04
C ARG A 46 -9.64 11.32 11.99
N TYR A 47 -8.94 11.29 10.86
CA TYR A 47 -9.22 10.33 9.81
C TYR A 47 -9.04 8.88 10.27
N LYS A 48 -7.98 8.60 11.05
CA LYS A 48 -7.66 7.26 11.56
C LYS A 48 -8.73 6.66 12.48
N THR A 49 -9.65 7.48 12.97
CA THR A 49 -10.73 7.05 13.88
C THR A 49 -12.08 6.99 13.17
N ARG A 50 -12.12 7.06 11.83
CA ARG A 50 -13.34 6.83 11.05
C ARG A 50 -13.64 5.34 10.94
N ALA A 51 -14.91 4.97 10.83
CA ALA A 51 -15.29 3.58 10.58
C ALA A 51 -15.59 3.39 9.09
N ARG A 52 -14.99 2.36 8.48
CA ARG A 52 -15.33 1.97 7.09
C ARG A 52 -16.54 1.03 7.10
N ALA A 53 -17.27 1.01 5.98
CA ALA A 53 -18.30 0.00 5.75
C ALA A 53 -17.70 -1.40 5.90
N SER A 54 -18.34 -2.21 6.73
CA SER A 54 -17.96 -3.60 6.97
C SER A 54 -19.16 -4.35 7.55
N GLU A 55 -19.31 -5.61 7.14
CA GLU A 55 -20.29 -6.53 7.73
C GLU A 55 -19.82 -7.09 9.09
N GLN A 56 -18.54 -6.89 9.43
CA GLN A 56 -17.88 -7.43 10.62
C GLN A 56 -17.77 -6.42 11.76
N THR A 57 -18.17 -5.16 11.54
CA THR A 57 -18.14 -4.11 12.55
C THR A 57 -19.53 -3.57 12.86
N SER A 58 -19.69 -3.06 14.08
CA SER A 58 -20.86 -2.32 14.52
C SER A 58 -20.40 -1.02 15.18
N ILE A 59 -21.15 0.05 14.96
CA ILE A 59 -20.89 1.33 15.59
C ILE A 59 -21.88 1.48 16.74
N VAL A 60 -21.36 1.74 17.93
CA VAL A 60 -22.16 2.01 19.12
C VAL A 60 -21.98 3.46 19.49
N LEU A 61 -23.09 4.21 19.48
CA LEU A 61 -23.16 5.58 19.95
C LEU A 61 -23.81 5.59 21.33
N THR A 62 -23.18 6.22 22.31
CA THR A 62 -23.73 6.35 23.67
C THR A 62 -24.03 7.81 23.97
N ASN A 63 -25.25 8.10 24.41
CA ASN A 63 -25.66 9.44 24.79
C ASN A 63 -25.28 9.80 26.24
N GLU A 64 -25.47 11.06 26.61
CA GLU A 64 -25.28 11.60 27.97
C GLU A 64 -26.09 10.89 29.08
N ARG A 65 -27.11 10.10 28.72
CA ARG A 65 -27.96 9.33 29.64
C ARG A 65 -27.47 7.88 29.79
N GLY A 66 -26.49 7.46 29.00
CA GLY A 66 -26.01 6.09 28.91
C GLY A 66 -26.81 5.19 27.96
N ASP A 67 -27.77 5.72 27.19
CA ASP A 67 -28.49 4.95 26.19
C ASP A 67 -27.59 4.65 24.99
N GLU A 68 -27.65 3.42 24.50
CA GLU A 68 -26.84 2.95 23.36
C GLU A 68 -27.67 2.81 22.08
N PHE A 69 -27.12 3.35 21.01
CA PHE A 69 -27.64 3.26 19.65
C PHE A 69 -26.65 2.47 18.82
N VAL A 70 -27.09 1.33 18.28
CA VAL A 70 -26.23 0.44 17.51
C VAL A 70 -26.58 0.53 16.03
N GLY A 71 -25.57 0.74 15.21
CA GLY A 71 -25.68 0.77 13.76
C GLY A 71 -24.44 0.20 13.08
N ARG A 72 -24.33 0.46 11.79
CA ARG A 72 -23.18 0.07 10.96
C ARG A 72 -22.75 1.22 10.06
N ALA A 73 -21.47 1.27 9.73
CA ALA A 73 -20.99 2.15 8.68
C ALA A 73 -21.53 1.68 7.32
N LYS A 74 -22.14 2.59 6.56
CA LYS A 74 -22.56 2.39 5.17
C LYS A 74 -21.48 2.83 4.19
N GLY A 75 -20.67 3.79 4.59
CA GLY A 75 -19.57 4.33 3.80
C GLY A 75 -18.77 5.34 4.60
N ALA A 76 -17.62 5.71 4.09
CA ALA A 76 -16.82 6.78 4.64
C ALA A 76 -16.14 7.54 3.50
N LEU A 77 -16.09 8.87 3.59
CA LEU A 77 -15.39 9.72 2.64
C LEU A 77 -14.66 10.80 3.43
N GLY A 78 -13.34 10.94 3.22
CA GLY A 78 -12.53 11.84 4.02
C GLY A 78 -12.65 11.56 5.52
N LYS A 79 -13.01 12.59 6.30
CA LYS A 79 -13.23 12.49 7.75
C LYS A 79 -14.69 12.22 8.14
N THR A 80 -15.52 11.79 7.20
CA THR A 80 -16.95 11.56 7.44
C THR A 80 -17.24 10.07 7.39
N THR A 81 -18.01 9.58 8.37
CA THR A 81 -18.56 8.22 8.40
C THR A 81 -20.08 8.30 8.29
N GLU A 82 -20.66 7.62 7.30
CA GLU A 82 -22.12 7.47 7.19
C GLU A 82 -22.56 6.21 7.94
N ILE A 83 -23.53 6.34 8.83
CA ILE A 83 -23.96 5.29 9.76
C ILE A 83 -25.46 5.07 9.61
N VAL A 84 -25.87 3.81 9.49
CA VAL A 84 -27.28 3.41 9.54
C VAL A 84 -27.54 2.64 10.82
N LEU A 85 -28.49 3.10 11.64
CA LEU A 85 -28.90 2.43 12.88
C LEU A 85 -29.74 1.18 12.59
N ASN A 86 -29.50 0.11 13.35
CA ASN A 86 -30.13 -1.19 13.14
C ASN A 86 -31.66 -1.17 13.29
N ASN A 87 -32.19 -0.24 14.09
CA ASN A 87 -33.61 -0.13 14.40
C ASN A 87 -34.31 1.00 13.62
N GLY A 88 -33.59 1.75 12.76
CA GLY A 88 -34.12 2.88 12.00
C GLY A 88 -34.74 4.00 12.85
N ARG A 89 -34.44 4.04 14.15
CA ARG A 89 -34.95 5.06 15.07
C ARG A 89 -33.95 6.20 15.18
N SER A 90 -34.47 7.41 15.36
CA SER A 90 -33.65 8.58 15.65
C SER A 90 -32.92 8.46 16.98
N ILE A 91 -31.76 9.09 17.03
CA ILE A 91 -31.01 9.21 18.28
C ILE A 91 -31.73 10.17 19.22
N SER A 92 -31.65 9.91 20.52
CA SER A 92 -32.19 10.82 21.55
C SER A 92 -31.08 11.26 22.49
N GLY A 93 -31.02 12.55 22.79
CA GLY A 93 -29.98 13.14 23.64
C GLY A 93 -28.67 13.41 22.90
N ALA A 94 -27.77 14.17 23.53
CA ALA A 94 -26.45 14.44 22.98
C ALA A 94 -25.58 13.18 23.06
N ILE A 95 -24.90 12.83 21.96
CA ILE A 95 -23.95 11.72 21.93
C ILE A 95 -22.65 12.15 22.61
N GLU A 96 -22.22 11.37 23.59
CA GLU A 96 -20.99 11.62 24.37
C GLU A 96 -19.83 10.76 23.84
N SER A 97 -20.10 9.55 23.39
CA SER A 97 -19.06 8.65 22.87
C SER A 97 -19.53 7.85 21.67
N VAL A 98 -18.58 7.55 20.79
CA VAL A 98 -18.75 6.66 19.65
C VAL A 98 -17.63 5.64 19.66
N ARG A 99 -17.98 4.36 19.52
CA ARG A 99 -17.02 3.26 19.46
C ARG A 99 -17.38 2.28 18.34
N THR A 100 -16.35 1.70 17.75
CA THR A 100 -16.48 0.66 16.74
C THR A 100 -16.15 -0.66 17.40
N ILE A 101 -17.10 -1.59 17.38
CA ILE A 101 -16.95 -2.95 17.91
C ILE A 101 -16.85 -3.92 16.74
N GLY A 102 -15.95 -4.88 16.86
CA GLY A 102 -15.70 -5.90 15.85
C GLY A 102 -14.38 -5.68 15.13
N ARG A 103 -14.19 -6.42 14.04
CA ARG A 103 -12.92 -6.43 13.30
C ARG A 103 -13.12 -5.81 11.94
N GLU A 104 -12.24 -4.89 11.57
CA GLU A 104 -12.25 -4.36 10.23
C GLU A 104 -12.02 -5.47 9.19
N ASP A 105 -12.62 -5.24 8.02
CA ASP A 105 -12.32 -6.01 6.82
C ASP A 105 -10.83 -5.93 6.49
N LEU A 106 -10.34 -7.02 5.90
CA LEU A 106 -8.97 -7.14 5.44
C LEU A 106 -8.62 -6.04 4.43
N THR A 107 -7.40 -5.50 4.54
CA THR A 107 -6.81 -4.64 3.51
C THR A 107 -6.63 -5.41 2.20
N THR A 108 -6.39 -4.70 1.11
CA THR A 108 -6.14 -5.32 -0.19
C THR A 108 -4.92 -6.26 -0.16
N SER A 109 -3.84 -5.87 0.54
CA SER A 109 -2.66 -6.73 0.73
C SER A 109 -2.97 -7.99 1.55
N GLU A 110 -3.72 -7.86 2.65
CA GLU A 110 -4.14 -8.99 3.46
C GLU A 110 -5.08 -9.94 2.68
N ARG A 111 -6.00 -9.42 1.87
CA ARG A 111 -6.87 -10.23 0.99
C ARG A 111 -6.07 -10.98 -0.06
N ALA A 112 -5.12 -10.31 -0.72
CA ALA A 112 -4.27 -10.92 -1.73
C ALA A 112 -3.40 -12.03 -1.13
N ARG A 113 -2.90 -11.84 0.08
CA ARG A 113 -2.20 -12.89 0.84
C ARG A 113 -3.10 -14.11 1.08
N ASP A 114 -4.31 -13.90 1.60
CA ASP A 114 -5.24 -14.99 1.92
C ASP A 114 -5.65 -15.77 0.65
N GLU A 115 -5.85 -15.07 -0.46
CA GLU A 115 -6.09 -15.69 -1.76
C GLU A 115 -4.87 -16.49 -2.24
N TYR A 116 -3.66 -15.93 -2.15
CA TYR A 116 -2.44 -16.63 -2.53
C TYR A 116 -2.30 -17.95 -1.76
N ILE A 117 -2.51 -17.92 -0.45
CA ILE A 117 -2.49 -19.11 0.41
C ILE A 117 -3.56 -20.10 -0.03
N LEU A 118 -4.78 -19.65 -0.31
CA LEU A 118 -5.86 -20.51 -0.79
C LEU A 118 -5.50 -21.21 -2.10
N LEU A 119 -4.97 -20.48 -3.07
CA LEU A 119 -4.56 -21.04 -4.36
C LEU A 119 -3.40 -22.03 -4.21
N ALA A 120 -2.41 -21.71 -3.36
CA ALA A 120 -1.32 -22.63 -3.04
C ALA A 120 -1.82 -23.93 -2.39
N LEU A 121 -2.76 -23.83 -1.44
CA LEU A 121 -3.38 -25.01 -0.79
C LEU A 121 -4.22 -25.87 -1.75
N ARG A 122 -4.78 -25.28 -2.81
CA ARG A 122 -5.48 -26.01 -3.87
C ARG A 122 -4.54 -26.60 -4.93
N GLY A 123 -3.25 -26.29 -4.87
CA GLY A 123 -2.27 -26.67 -5.90
C GLY A 123 -2.44 -25.89 -7.21
N GLU A 124 -3.17 -24.78 -7.19
CA GLU A 124 -3.38 -23.90 -8.35
C GLU A 124 -2.23 -22.88 -8.53
N ARG A 125 -1.37 -22.74 -7.51
CA ARG A 125 -0.17 -21.90 -7.51
C ARG A 125 0.98 -22.63 -6.83
N THR A 126 2.20 -22.41 -7.32
CA THR A 126 3.41 -22.81 -6.60
C THR A 126 4.19 -21.58 -6.13
N THR A 127 4.87 -21.70 -4.98
CA THR A 127 5.77 -20.66 -4.47
C THR A 127 7.04 -20.48 -5.31
N GLN A 128 7.34 -21.42 -6.19
CA GLN A 128 8.50 -21.39 -7.09
C GLN A 128 8.27 -20.51 -8.34
N GLU A 129 7.06 -19.99 -8.56
CA GLU A 129 6.77 -19.10 -9.70
C GLU A 129 7.42 -17.72 -9.55
N SER A 130 7.86 -17.35 -8.35
CA SER A 130 8.46 -16.05 -8.09
C SER A 130 9.77 -16.16 -7.33
N PRO A 131 10.90 -15.76 -7.97
CA PRO A 131 12.19 -15.69 -7.28
C PRO A 131 12.12 -14.83 -6.02
N PHE A 132 11.37 -13.72 -6.04
CA PHE A 132 11.21 -12.85 -4.87
C PHE A 132 10.55 -13.58 -3.67
N ILE A 133 9.47 -14.33 -3.92
CA ILE A 133 8.83 -15.14 -2.89
C ILE A 133 9.76 -16.24 -2.40
N GLU A 134 10.49 -16.86 -3.33
CA GLU A 134 11.45 -17.90 -2.98
C GLU A 134 12.56 -17.36 -2.08
N TYR A 135 13.16 -16.21 -2.42
CA TYR A 135 14.20 -15.56 -1.63
C TYR A 135 13.75 -15.11 -0.25
N LEU A 136 12.52 -14.60 -0.12
CA LEU A 136 12.06 -14.00 1.14
C LEU A 136 11.48 -15.05 2.12
N TRP A 137 10.86 -16.13 1.63
CA TRP A 137 10.17 -17.10 2.49
C TRP A 137 10.67 -18.54 2.38
N PHE A 138 11.30 -18.91 1.28
CA PHE A 138 11.75 -20.27 1.02
C PHE A 138 13.27 -20.33 1.03
N SER A 139 13.84 -21.53 1.07
CA SER A 139 15.30 -21.64 1.00
C SER A 139 15.76 -21.00 -0.31
N PRO A 140 16.70 -20.05 -0.28
CA PRO A 140 17.14 -19.40 -1.51
C PRO A 140 17.61 -20.51 -2.46
N PRO A 141 17.16 -20.52 -3.73
CA PRO A 141 17.75 -21.40 -4.72
C PRO A 141 19.26 -21.16 -4.69
N LYS A 142 20.07 -22.19 -4.95
CA LYS A 142 21.53 -22.00 -5.11
C LYS A 142 21.69 -20.79 -6.02
N MET A 143 22.36 -19.76 -5.51
CA MET A 143 22.55 -18.50 -6.21
C MET A 143 23.44 -18.77 -7.41
N GLU A 144 22.85 -19.23 -8.51
CA GLU A 144 23.50 -19.20 -9.81
C GLU A 144 23.54 -17.73 -10.17
N ILE A 145 24.69 -17.12 -9.92
CA ILE A 145 25.01 -15.77 -10.39
C ILE A 145 24.71 -15.79 -11.89
N GLN A 146 23.61 -15.15 -12.28
CA GLN A 146 23.29 -15.01 -13.68
C GLN A 146 24.42 -14.22 -14.31
N ALA A 147 24.86 -14.64 -15.50
CA ALA A 147 25.88 -13.87 -16.21
C ALA A 147 25.38 -12.42 -16.31
N PRO A 148 26.20 -11.42 -15.93
CA PRO A 148 25.78 -10.04 -15.92
C PRO A 148 25.21 -9.68 -17.29
N SER A 149 24.11 -8.94 -17.34
CA SER A 149 23.58 -8.52 -18.63
C SER A 149 24.61 -7.69 -19.39
N LEU A 150 24.47 -7.64 -20.72
CA LEU A 150 25.33 -6.82 -21.58
C LEU A 150 25.24 -5.31 -21.29
N TYR A 151 24.32 -4.89 -20.41
CA TYR A 151 24.05 -3.49 -20.07
C TYR A 151 24.39 -3.24 -18.60
N THR A 152 25.59 -2.71 -18.35
CA THR A 152 25.93 -2.21 -17.01
C THR A 152 25.25 -0.87 -16.79
N ILE A 153 24.22 -0.85 -15.95
CA ILE A 153 23.61 0.39 -15.48
C ILE A 153 24.58 1.04 -14.49
N SER A 154 24.91 2.31 -14.71
CA SER A 154 25.80 3.04 -13.81
C SER A 154 25.21 4.39 -13.43
N MET A 155 25.39 4.77 -12.16
CA MET A 155 25.02 6.11 -11.69
C MET A 155 25.76 7.20 -12.46
N SER A 156 25.02 8.22 -12.91
CA SER A 156 25.63 9.39 -13.52
C SER A 156 26.47 10.19 -12.51
N PRO A 157 27.53 10.92 -12.95
CA PRO A 157 28.38 11.72 -12.06
C PRO A 157 27.61 12.79 -11.26
N SER A 158 26.52 13.32 -11.83
CA SER A 158 25.64 14.30 -11.19
C SER A 158 24.89 13.71 -9.99
N ILE A 159 24.46 12.45 -10.06
CA ILE A 159 23.84 11.73 -8.94
C ILE A 159 24.90 11.39 -7.89
N ALA A 160 26.03 10.84 -8.33
CA ALA A 160 27.09 10.35 -7.45
C ALA A 160 27.72 11.46 -6.58
N SER A 161 27.78 12.70 -7.07
CA SER A 161 28.35 13.83 -6.32
C SER A 161 27.53 14.23 -5.09
N SER A 162 26.24 13.89 -5.05
CA SER A 162 25.31 14.20 -3.96
C SER A 162 25.29 13.15 -2.83
N LEU A 163 26.10 12.09 -2.94
CA LEU A 163 26.02 10.90 -2.09
C LEU A 163 27.35 10.61 -1.39
N ASN A 164 27.27 10.05 -0.18
CA ASN A 164 28.43 9.50 0.51
C ASN A 164 28.78 8.08 0.02
N GLU A 165 29.96 7.58 0.37
CA GLU A 165 30.45 6.26 -0.08
C GLU A 165 29.55 5.09 0.34
N SER A 166 28.94 5.14 1.52
CA SER A 166 28.01 4.12 1.98
C SER A 166 26.75 4.07 1.10
N GLN A 167 26.16 5.23 0.80
CA GLN A 167 25.01 5.34 -0.09
C GLN A 167 25.35 4.88 -1.52
N LYS A 168 26.52 5.24 -2.04
CA LYS A 168 26.99 4.76 -3.35
C LYS A 168 27.12 3.24 -3.38
N GLY A 169 27.64 2.64 -2.32
CA GLY A 169 27.75 1.18 -2.18
C GLY A 169 26.39 0.48 -2.25
N VAL A 170 25.40 1.00 -1.53
CA VAL A 170 24.02 0.49 -1.57
C VAL A 170 23.43 0.60 -2.98
N ILE A 171 23.55 1.76 -3.63
CA ILE A 171 23.00 1.94 -4.98
C ILE A 171 23.70 1.04 -5.98
N LYS A 172 25.03 0.85 -5.87
CA LYS A 172 25.76 -0.08 -6.73
C LYS A 172 25.21 -1.50 -6.62
N ALA A 173 24.89 -1.96 -5.42
CA ALA A 173 24.25 -3.25 -5.21
C ALA A 173 22.83 -3.29 -5.77
N MET A 174 22.05 -2.20 -5.63
CA MET A 174 20.70 -2.11 -6.20
C MET A 174 20.70 -2.15 -7.74
N LEU A 175 21.70 -1.56 -8.39
CA LEU A 175 21.84 -1.52 -9.84
C LEU A 175 22.46 -2.80 -10.43
N ASP A 176 22.93 -3.72 -9.59
CA ASP A 176 23.53 -4.98 -10.01
C ASP A 176 22.43 -6.01 -10.27
N ASP A 177 22.16 -6.29 -11.54
CA ASP A 177 21.15 -7.23 -12.00
C ASP A 177 21.42 -8.69 -11.60
N SER A 178 22.67 -9.01 -11.24
CA SER A 178 23.03 -10.32 -10.70
C SER A 178 22.59 -10.52 -9.25
N VAL A 179 22.15 -9.45 -8.58
CA VAL A 179 21.70 -9.46 -7.18
C VAL A 179 20.16 -9.37 -7.14
N PRO A 180 19.45 -10.50 -6.98
CA PRO A 180 17.98 -10.52 -7.07
C PRO A 180 17.27 -9.90 -5.86
N LEU A 181 17.97 -9.72 -4.74
CA LEU A 181 17.43 -9.09 -3.53
C LEU A 181 18.51 -8.31 -2.80
N VAL A 182 18.25 -7.03 -2.56
CA VAL A 182 19.12 -6.14 -1.78
C VAL A 182 18.38 -5.69 -0.53
N ILE A 183 18.95 -6.03 0.64
CA ILE A 183 18.46 -5.53 1.93
C ILE A 183 19.36 -4.38 2.36
N ALA A 184 18.87 -3.15 2.21
CA ALA A 184 19.55 -1.96 2.68
C ALA A 184 19.13 -1.63 4.11
N HIS A 185 20.10 -1.49 5.02
CA HIS A 185 19.85 -1.07 6.40
C HIS A 185 20.42 0.34 6.64
N GLY A 186 19.67 1.19 7.34
CA GLY A 186 20.11 2.53 7.69
C GLY A 186 19.43 3.05 8.96
N PRO A 187 20.19 3.44 10.00
CA PRO A 187 19.67 4.15 11.16
C PRO A 187 18.83 5.41 10.80
N PRO A 188 18.07 5.98 11.75
CA PRO A 188 17.39 7.26 11.54
C PRO A 188 18.38 8.35 11.10
N GLY A 189 18.00 9.16 10.10
CA GLY A 189 18.82 10.27 9.62
C GLY A 189 19.95 9.91 8.63
N THR A 190 20.15 8.64 8.26
CA THR A 190 21.23 8.26 7.31
C THR A 190 20.92 8.48 5.84
N GLY A 191 19.81 9.15 5.53
CA GLY A 191 19.44 9.50 4.16
C GLY A 191 18.93 8.33 3.31
N LYS A 192 18.23 7.34 3.89
CA LYS A 192 17.62 6.21 3.17
C LYS A 192 16.80 6.65 1.96
N THR A 193 15.88 7.60 2.15
CA THR A 193 15.07 8.17 1.07
C THR A 193 15.94 8.84 -0.02
N SER A 194 17.03 9.49 0.36
CA SER A 194 17.97 10.08 -0.60
C SER A 194 18.68 9.00 -1.43
N THR A 195 19.06 7.88 -0.81
CA THR A 195 19.64 6.71 -1.49
C THR A 195 18.64 6.06 -2.44
N ILE A 196 17.40 5.81 -1.98
CA ILE A 196 16.32 5.25 -2.81
C ILE A 196 16.07 6.14 -4.03
N THR A 197 15.84 7.43 -3.82
CA THR A 197 15.52 8.36 -4.91
C THR A 197 16.68 8.57 -5.89
N ALA A 198 17.93 8.40 -5.45
CA ALA A 198 19.08 8.40 -6.35
C ALA A 198 19.17 7.12 -7.21
N ALA A 199 18.86 5.96 -6.65
CA ALA A 199 18.74 4.73 -7.43
C ALA A 199 17.60 4.81 -8.46
N VAL A 200 16.41 5.27 -8.01
CA VAL A 200 15.24 5.49 -8.87
C VAL A 200 15.54 6.42 -10.03
N LYS A 201 16.23 7.54 -9.77
CA LYS A 201 16.67 8.43 -10.85
C LYS A 201 17.57 7.73 -11.87
N THR A 202 18.44 6.83 -11.42
CA THR A 202 19.33 6.10 -12.33
C THR A 202 18.56 5.14 -13.24
N TRP A 203 17.54 4.47 -12.70
CA TRP A 203 16.64 3.62 -13.49
C TRP A 203 15.75 4.43 -14.44
N ASP A 204 15.22 5.58 -14.00
CA ASP A 204 14.46 6.51 -14.84
C ASP A 204 15.30 7.01 -16.04
N GLU A 205 16.54 7.46 -15.79
CA GLU A 205 17.51 7.86 -16.84
C GLU A 205 17.86 6.70 -17.80
N SER A 206 17.67 5.45 -17.36
CA SER A 206 17.92 4.24 -18.15
C SER A 206 16.64 3.65 -18.77
N ASN A 207 15.49 4.31 -18.60
CA ASN A 207 14.17 3.87 -19.05
C ASN A 207 13.79 2.47 -18.53
N ILE A 208 14.13 2.18 -17.27
CA ILE A 208 13.82 0.92 -16.59
C ILE A 208 12.56 1.12 -15.72
N PRO A 209 11.52 0.29 -15.89
CA PRO A 209 10.33 0.30 -15.05
C PRO A 209 10.63 0.06 -13.56
N VAL A 210 10.23 0.99 -12.69
CA VAL A 210 10.42 0.91 -11.24
C VAL A 210 9.12 1.17 -10.51
N TRP A 211 8.82 0.28 -9.55
CA TRP A 211 7.76 0.48 -8.58
C TRP A 211 8.37 0.78 -7.21
N VAL A 212 8.02 1.92 -6.63
CA VAL A 212 8.43 2.29 -5.27
C VAL A 212 7.21 2.25 -4.36
N VAL A 213 7.27 1.41 -3.34
CA VAL A 213 6.17 1.20 -2.39
C VAL A 213 6.60 1.41 -0.96
N ALA A 214 5.62 1.74 -0.11
CA ALA A 214 5.77 1.77 1.33
C ALA A 214 4.46 1.33 2.00
N GLN A 215 4.48 1.13 3.32
CA GLN A 215 3.29 0.73 4.07
C GLN A 215 2.24 1.84 4.11
N SER A 216 2.69 3.09 4.32
CA SER A 216 1.81 4.24 4.46
C SER A 216 1.95 5.18 3.27
N ASN A 217 0.83 5.76 2.87
CA ASN A 217 0.84 6.79 1.84
C ASN A 217 1.66 8.04 2.25
N VAL A 218 1.80 8.33 3.56
CA VAL A 218 2.68 9.41 4.05
C VAL A 218 4.12 9.13 3.62
N ALA A 219 4.60 7.90 3.82
CA ALA A 219 5.93 7.49 3.40
C ALA A 219 6.09 7.57 1.86
N VAL A 220 5.09 7.08 1.12
CA VAL A 220 5.09 7.17 -0.36
C VAL A 220 5.18 8.64 -0.82
N LYS A 221 4.42 9.54 -0.20
CA LYS A 221 4.47 10.97 -0.52
C LYS A 221 5.84 11.58 -0.24
N ASN A 222 6.46 11.28 0.89
CA ASN A 222 7.79 11.81 1.22
C ASN A 222 8.83 11.40 0.16
N ILE A 223 8.69 10.19 -0.40
CA ILE A 223 9.51 9.74 -1.52
C ILE A 223 9.17 10.53 -2.79
N ALA A 224 7.88 10.71 -3.11
CA ALA A 224 7.41 11.47 -4.27
C ALA A 224 7.96 12.91 -4.29
N GLU A 225 7.92 13.62 -3.15
CA GLU A 225 8.51 14.96 -3.02
C GLU A 225 10.03 14.95 -3.25
N SER A 226 10.72 13.91 -2.77
CA SER A 226 12.16 13.76 -2.99
C SER A 226 12.49 13.42 -4.45
N LEU A 227 11.61 12.72 -5.16
CA LEU A 227 11.76 12.45 -6.60
C LEU A 227 11.53 13.71 -7.44
N LEU A 228 10.53 14.52 -7.10
CA LEU A 228 10.29 15.83 -7.73
C LEU A 228 11.54 16.71 -7.67
N LYS A 229 12.16 16.83 -6.49
CA LYS A 229 13.39 17.62 -6.29
C LYS A 229 14.55 17.12 -7.15
N ARG A 230 14.52 15.85 -7.56
CA ARG A 230 15.51 15.20 -8.43
C ARG A 230 15.12 15.22 -9.91
N GLN A 231 13.96 15.80 -10.25
CA GLN A 231 13.40 15.88 -11.60
C GLN A 231 13.15 14.51 -12.23
N VAL A 232 12.71 13.54 -11.42
CA VAL A 232 12.27 12.23 -11.89
C VAL A 232 10.80 12.32 -12.32
N ASN A 233 10.47 11.78 -13.49
CA ASN A 233 9.09 11.68 -13.94
C ASN A 233 8.45 10.43 -13.31
N PHE A 234 7.35 10.61 -12.57
CA PHE A 234 6.68 9.48 -11.89
C PHE A 234 5.15 9.58 -11.96
N LYS A 235 4.46 8.46 -11.67
CA LYS A 235 3.02 8.45 -11.36
C LYS A 235 2.79 7.96 -9.95
N LEU A 236 2.04 8.72 -9.16
CA LEU A 236 1.64 8.36 -7.80
C LEU A 236 0.19 7.87 -7.83
N ILE A 237 -0.01 6.55 -7.70
CA ILE A 237 -1.32 5.93 -7.76
C ILE A 237 -1.93 5.80 -6.36
N VAL A 238 -3.13 6.37 -6.17
CA VAL A 238 -3.76 6.54 -4.86
C VAL A 238 -5.27 6.30 -4.95
N SER A 239 -5.89 5.77 -3.90
CA SER A 239 -7.35 5.67 -3.83
C SER A 239 -8.00 7.02 -3.53
N PRO A 240 -9.19 7.31 -4.09
CA PRO A 240 -9.95 8.54 -3.81
C PRO A 240 -10.15 8.81 -2.32
N ASP A 241 -10.49 7.77 -1.55
CA ASP A 241 -10.68 7.84 -0.10
C ASP A 241 -9.51 8.46 0.64
N PHE A 242 -8.30 8.19 0.15
CA PHE A 242 -7.07 8.69 0.73
C PHE A 242 -6.72 10.09 0.22
N TYR A 243 -6.98 10.39 -1.05
CA TYR A 243 -6.78 11.74 -1.57
C TYR A 243 -7.56 12.79 -0.77
N VAL A 244 -8.82 12.50 -0.41
CA VAL A 244 -9.66 13.40 0.40
C VAL A 244 -9.10 13.65 1.81
N GLU A 245 -8.26 12.78 2.36
CA GLU A 245 -7.62 12.98 3.67
C GLU A 245 -6.60 14.13 3.65
N TRP A 246 -5.95 14.34 2.51
CA TRP A 246 -4.89 15.30 2.35
C TRP A 246 -5.49 16.53 1.69
N HIS A 247 -5.74 17.56 2.49
CA HIS A 247 -6.18 18.85 1.97
C HIS A 247 -5.46 19.21 0.66
N GLU A 248 -6.20 19.71 -0.33
CA GLU A 248 -5.74 19.94 -1.71
C GLU A 248 -4.38 20.67 -1.80
N HIS A 249 -4.07 21.54 -0.83
CA HIS A 249 -2.81 22.31 -0.77
C HIS A 249 -1.54 21.46 -0.55
N ILE A 250 -1.64 20.24 -0.02
CA ILE A 250 -0.47 19.42 0.30
C ILE A 250 0.08 18.66 -0.93
N TYR A 251 -0.73 18.55 -2.00
CA TYR A 251 -0.35 17.93 -3.27
C TYR A 251 -0.02 18.95 -4.37
N GLU A 252 -0.09 20.27 -4.14
CA GLU A 252 0.09 21.27 -5.22
C GLU A 252 1.32 21.00 -6.10
N GLU A 253 2.45 20.60 -5.50
CA GLU A 253 3.67 20.28 -6.25
C GLU A 253 3.63 18.93 -6.99
N ILE A 254 2.93 17.93 -6.43
CA ILE A 254 2.84 16.54 -6.93
C ILE A 254 1.56 16.26 -7.72
N GLN A 255 0.61 17.19 -7.81
CA GLN A 255 -0.73 16.97 -8.37
C GLN A 255 -0.69 16.52 -9.83
N GLN A 256 0.25 17.06 -10.62
CA GLN A 256 0.47 16.64 -12.01
C GLN A 256 0.95 15.18 -12.17
N HIS A 257 1.49 14.60 -11.09
CA HIS A 257 1.96 13.21 -11.05
C HIS A 257 0.95 12.28 -10.37
N LEU A 258 -0.09 12.82 -9.72
CA LEU A 258 -1.12 12.03 -9.06
C LEU A 258 -2.02 11.35 -10.11
N LEU A 259 -2.36 10.09 -9.85
CA LEU A 259 -3.31 9.33 -10.64
C LEU A 259 -4.27 8.63 -9.67
N LEU A 260 -5.53 9.05 -9.65
CA LEU A 260 -6.51 8.42 -8.79
C LEU A 260 -6.99 7.11 -9.42
N THR A 261 -7.26 6.12 -8.58
CA THR A 261 -7.66 4.80 -9.08
C THR A 261 -8.97 4.80 -9.86
N ASP A 262 -9.87 5.74 -9.59
CA ASP A 262 -11.15 5.90 -10.31
C ASP A 262 -10.98 6.58 -11.69
N GLU A 263 -9.85 7.27 -11.93
CA GLU A 263 -9.47 7.80 -13.25
C GLU A 263 -8.95 6.69 -14.18
N LEU A 264 -8.53 5.54 -13.64
CA LEU A 264 -8.06 4.40 -14.42
C LEU A 264 -9.23 3.77 -15.20
N SER A 265 -9.08 3.74 -16.52
CA SER A 265 -10.10 3.24 -17.45
C SER A 265 -9.89 1.76 -17.80
N ALA A 266 -11.00 1.05 -18.07
CA ALA A 266 -10.95 -0.29 -18.66
C ALA A 266 -10.36 -0.28 -20.09
N ASP A 267 -10.44 0.86 -20.79
CA ASP A 267 -9.77 1.08 -22.07
C ASP A 267 -8.26 1.21 -21.84
N PRO A 268 -7.43 0.28 -22.37
CA PRO A 268 -5.99 0.28 -22.11
C PRO A 268 -5.31 1.51 -22.70
N GLY A 269 -5.77 1.96 -23.87
CA GLY A 269 -5.21 3.16 -24.51
C GLY A 269 -5.46 4.42 -23.68
N ALA A 270 -6.56 4.49 -22.95
CA ALA A 270 -6.82 5.61 -22.03
C ALA A 270 -5.89 5.56 -20.81
N THR A 271 -5.71 4.40 -20.17
CA THR A 271 -4.79 4.25 -19.04
C THR A 271 -3.33 4.51 -19.44
N GLU A 272 -2.91 4.05 -20.62
CA GLU A 272 -1.57 4.31 -21.16
C GLU A 272 -1.33 5.81 -21.39
N ARG A 273 -2.33 6.54 -21.93
CA ARG A 273 -2.25 8.00 -22.07
C ARG A 273 -2.14 8.73 -20.72
N LEU A 274 -2.80 8.23 -19.67
CA LEU A 274 -2.70 8.79 -18.32
C LEU A 274 -1.32 8.57 -17.70
N ILE A 275 -0.75 7.38 -17.90
CA ILE A 275 0.61 7.04 -17.46
C ILE A 275 1.66 7.82 -18.26
N ASN A 276 1.39 8.08 -19.55
CA ASN A 276 2.18 8.95 -20.43
C ASN A 276 3.67 8.55 -20.53
N GLY A 277 3.94 7.25 -20.75
CA GLY A 277 5.30 6.73 -20.94
C GLY A 277 6.19 6.78 -19.69
N CYS A 278 5.62 7.08 -18.53
CA CYS A 278 6.33 7.13 -17.27
C CYS A 278 6.80 5.74 -16.84
N GLN A 279 8.06 5.61 -16.42
CA GLN A 279 8.66 4.36 -15.97
C GLN A 279 8.60 4.16 -14.45
N VAL A 280 8.38 5.24 -13.69
CA VAL A 280 8.42 5.21 -12.22
C VAL A 280 7.00 5.31 -11.66
N VAL A 281 6.56 4.29 -10.95
CA VAL A 281 5.25 4.29 -10.28
C VAL A 281 5.43 4.20 -8.77
N LEU A 282 4.70 5.05 -8.05
CA LEU A 282 4.65 5.10 -6.60
C LEU A 282 3.25 4.71 -6.13
N CYS A 283 3.16 3.84 -5.13
CA CYS A 283 1.89 3.53 -4.46
C CYS A 283 2.16 2.86 -3.10
N THR A 284 1.12 2.62 -2.29
CA THR A 284 1.30 1.78 -1.09
C THR A 284 1.40 0.31 -1.47
N LEU A 285 1.95 -0.53 -0.58
CA LEU A 285 1.96 -1.97 -0.78
C LEU A 285 0.54 -2.52 -1.00
N SER A 286 -0.43 -2.05 -0.19
CA SER A 286 -1.85 -2.37 -0.37
C SER A 286 -2.42 -1.91 -1.71
N MET A 287 -1.95 -0.80 -2.28
CA MET A 287 -2.38 -0.39 -3.62
C MET A 287 -1.76 -1.25 -4.73
N LEU A 288 -0.48 -1.60 -4.62
CA LEU A 288 0.18 -2.57 -5.52
C LEU A 288 -0.59 -3.90 -5.57
N SER A 289 -1.26 -4.24 -4.48
CA SER A 289 -2.10 -5.43 -4.31
C SER A 289 -3.44 -5.39 -5.03
N SER A 290 -3.82 -4.22 -5.56
CA SER A 290 -5.18 -4.00 -6.04
C SER A 290 -5.45 -4.70 -7.35
N TYR A 291 -6.51 -5.50 -7.37
CA TYR A 291 -7.09 -6.07 -8.59
C TYR A 291 -7.38 -5.03 -9.66
N LEU A 292 -7.67 -3.81 -9.23
CA LEU A 292 -7.93 -2.73 -10.16
C LEU A 292 -6.71 -2.42 -11.04
N LEU A 293 -5.49 -2.43 -10.50
CA LEU A 293 -4.30 -2.17 -11.32
C LEU A 293 -4.10 -3.25 -12.38
N GLN A 294 -4.45 -4.50 -12.05
CA GLN A 294 -4.42 -5.61 -12.99
C GLN A 294 -5.52 -5.50 -14.05
N ASP A 295 -6.77 -5.29 -13.63
CA ASP A 295 -7.93 -5.13 -14.52
C ASP A 295 -7.76 -3.96 -15.50
N ARG A 296 -7.11 -2.89 -15.02
CA ARG A 296 -6.77 -1.69 -15.78
C ARG A 296 -5.46 -1.81 -16.57
N ARG A 297 -4.83 -2.99 -16.57
CA ARG A 297 -3.58 -3.33 -17.29
C ARG A 297 -2.39 -2.42 -16.97
N VAL A 298 -2.38 -1.81 -15.78
CA VAL A 298 -1.29 -0.91 -15.35
C VAL A 298 0.06 -1.64 -15.38
N PHE A 299 0.10 -2.91 -14.95
CA PHE A 299 1.32 -3.73 -14.98
C PHE A 299 1.80 -4.15 -16.38
N GLN A 300 0.93 -4.07 -17.40
CA GLN A 300 1.36 -4.29 -18.79
C GLN A 300 1.96 -3.01 -19.39
N ILE A 301 1.54 -1.85 -18.89
CA ILE A 301 2.03 -0.53 -19.32
C ILE A 301 3.35 -0.21 -18.62
N VAL A 302 3.43 -0.45 -17.31
CA VAL A 302 4.65 -0.30 -16.50
C VAL A 302 4.88 -1.60 -15.72
N PRO A 303 5.66 -2.54 -16.28
CA PRO A 303 5.93 -3.81 -15.61
C PRO A 303 6.73 -3.60 -14.32
N VAL A 304 6.59 -4.54 -13.38
CA VAL A 304 7.33 -4.52 -12.12
C VAL A 304 8.70 -5.18 -12.34
N GLU A 305 9.59 -4.50 -13.07
CA GLU A 305 10.97 -4.99 -13.27
C GLU A 305 11.82 -4.79 -12.02
N VAL A 306 11.69 -3.62 -11.38
CA VAL A 306 12.33 -3.30 -10.11
C VAL A 306 11.27 -2.93 -9.08
N LEU A 307 11.30 -3.59 -7.92
CA LEU A 307 10.47 -3.25 -6.77
C LEU A 307 11.32 -2.71 -5.63
N VAL A 308 11.12 -1.45 -5.28
CA VAL A 308 11.74 -0.80 -4.11
C VAL A 308 10.70 -0.69 -3.01
N VAL A 309 11.05 -1.18 -1.82
CA VAL A 309 10.17 -1.08 -0.64
C VAL A 309 10.86 -0.21 0.41
N ASP A 310 10.32 0.98 0.66
CA ASP A 310 10.75 1.82 1.78
C ASP A 310 10.02 1.42 3.06
N GLU A 311 10.67 1.67 4.20
CA GLU A 311 10.16 1.31 5.54
C GLU A 311 9.75 -0.16 5.66
N ALA A 312 10.44 -1.06 4.95
CA ALA A 312 10.15 -2.49 4.90
C ALA A 312 10.02 -3.15 6.29
N SER A 313 10.74 -2.64 7.29
CA SER A 313 10.65 -3.12 8.66
C SER A 313 9.30 -2.89 9.35
N GLN A 314 8.43 -2.04 8.78
CA GLN A 314 7.09 -1.77 9.32
C GLN A 314 6.01 -2.65 8.68
N ILE A 315 6.32 -3.34 7.58
CA ILE A 315 5.39 -4.19 6.84
C ILE A 315 5.40 -5.59 7.44
N GLU A 316 4.20 -6.15 7.69
CA GLU A 316 4.08 -7.55 8.09
C GLU A 316 4.58 -8.44 6.95
N ILE A 317 5.42 -9.42 7.26
CA ILE A 317 6.08 -10.23 6.23
C ILE A 317 5.08 -10.84 5.24
N GLY A 318 3.90 -11.28 5.69
CA GLY A 318 2.88 -11.87 4.83
C GLY A 318 2.28 -10.90 3.80
N GLU A 319 2.31 -9.59 4.05
CA GLU A 319 1.79 -8.58 3.11
C GLU A 319 2.64 -8.43 1.84
N TYR A 320 3.86 -8.97 1.82
CA TYR A 320 4.67 -9.01 0.60
C TYR A 320 4.20 -10.08 -0.40
N MET A 321 3.33 -11.02 0.00
CA MET A 321 2.84 -12.12 -0.88
C MET A 321 1.84 -11.65 -1.93
N VAL A 322 2.05 -10.45 -2.47
CA VAL A 322 0.99 -9.70 -3.11
C VAL A 322 1.33 -9.19 -4.50
N SER A 323 2.57 -9.32 -4.97
CA SER A 323 2.89 -8.82 -6.31
C SER A 323 3.85 -9.71 -7.08
N ALA A 324 4.06 -10.93 -6.62
CA ALA A 324 5.22 -11.68 -7.06
C ALA A 324 4.90 -12.74 -8.13
N THR A 325 3.65 -13.17 -8.26
CA THR A 325 3.27 -14.39 -9.01
C THR A 325 2.19 -14.20 -10.08
N LYS A 326 1.64 -12.99 -10.28
CA LYS A 326 0.68 -12.74 -11.38
C LYS A 326 1.30 -12.00 -12.59
N HIS A 327 2.57 -11.58 -12.51
CA HIS A 327 3.23 -10.75 -13.55
C HIS A 327 3.96 -11.51 -14.66
N ARG A 328 3.83 -12.84 -14.72
CA ARG A 328 4.20 -13.64 -15.89
C ARG A 328 3.02 -14.47 -16.37
N ALA A 329 2.15 -13.84 -17.16
CA ALA A 329 1.16 -14.53 -17.98
C ALA A 329 0.95 -13.77 -19.30
N ALA A 330 2.00 -13.75 -20.11
CA ALA A 330 2.03 -13.87 -21.58
C ALA A 330 3.47 -13.67 -22.05
#